data_AF-A0AAV6TIY1-F1
#
_entry.id   AF-A0AAV6TIY1-F1
#
_cell.length_a   1.000
_cell.length_b   1.000
_cell.length_c   1.000
_cell.angle_alpha   90.00
_cell.angle_beta   90.00
_cell.angle_gamma   90.00
#
_symmetry.space_group_name_H-M   'P 1'
#
loop_
_entity.id
_entity.type
_entity.pdbx_description
1 polymer ?
#
loop_
_entity_poly.entity_id
_entity_poly.type
_entity_poly.pdbx_seq_one_letter_code
_entity_poly.pdbx_strand_id
1 'polypeptide(L)'
;MSVPTLEDQQLVTKIFFEPSMKEKYRIYTPKEPTLKLMIKFSNINCPNELSDELSSKNPSFTPDSYKVFFSMKAKNDFHWIIELEKSHNPLVNTKFVYVGLKKCACEPFISVLHCKNCGEYGHSKKRCQAKESRCLSCGTPSPDQFHICFYKCLNCVLNNSRTGKNDPTFHKSGHYQCAEFIRQRHLAFKKSGVESYLTG
;
A
#
# COMPACT_ATOMS: atom_id res chain seq x y z
N MET A 1 16.75 -8.26 5.88
CA MET A 1 16.94 -7.79 7.28
C MET A 1 18.15 -8.51 7.84
N SER A 2 19.02 -7.84 8.59
CA SER A 2 20.16 -8.49 9.24
C SER A 2 19.66 -9.48 10.28
N VAL A 3 20.24 -10.68 10.31
CA VAL A 3 19.95 -11.68 11.34
C VAL A 3 20.50 -11.16 12.68
N PRO A 4 19.75 -11.23 13.79
CA PRO A 4 20.24 -10.80 15.09
C PRO A 4 21.50 -11.58 15.48
N THR A 5 22.54 -10.87 15.91
CA THR A 5 23.78 -11.48 16.40
C THR A 5 23.54 -12.20 17.72
N LEU A 6 24.49 -13.04 18.13
CA LEU A 6 24.46 -13.68 19.45
C LEU A 6 24.40 -12.64 20.58
N GLU A 7 25.10 -11.52 20.42
CA GLU A 7 25.09 -10.39 21.37
C GLU A 7 23.72 -9.73 21.44
N ASP A 8 23.05 -9.53 20.30
CA ASP A 8 21.68 -9.00 20.25
C ASP A 8 20.70 -9.92 21.01
N GLN A 9 20.82 -11.23 20.82
CA GLN A 9 19.97 -12.22 21.49
C GLN A 9 20.21 -12.25 23.00
N GLN A 10 21.47 -12.16 23.44
CA GLN A 10 21.83 -12.07 24.85
C GLN A 10 21.32 -10.78 25.49
N LEU A 11 21.40 -9.65 24.79
CA LEU A 11 20.89 -8.36 25.26
C LEU A 11 19.36 -8.35 25.38
N VAL A 12 18.65 -8.88 24.39
CA VAL A 12 17.19 -9.06 24.43
C VAL A 12 16.79 -9.92 25.62
N THR A 13 17.49 -11.01 25.86
CA THR A 13 17.27 -11.91 27.00
C THR A 13 17.45 -11.16 28.32
N LYS A 14 18.55 -10.40 28.48
CA LYS A 14 18.79 -9.58 29.68
C LYS A 14 17.67 -8.55 29.92
N ILE A 15 17.25 -7.83 28.89
CA ILE A 15 16.14 -6.85 29.01
C ILE A 15 14.82 -7.53 29.41
N PHE A 16 14.59 -8.77 28.97
CA PHE A 16 13.36 -9.50 29.29
C PHE A 16 13.31 -10.01 30.73
N PHE A 17 14.45 -10.50 31.25
CA PHE A 17 14.53 -11.17 32.54
C PHE A 17 14.98 -10.27 33.70
N GLU A 18 15.68 -9.15 33.45
CA GLU A 18 16.11 -8.21 34.49
C GLU A 18 15.08 -7.07 34.69
N PRO A 19 14.42 -6.97 35.87
CA PRO A 19 13.37 -5.97 36.11
C PRO A 19 13.83 -4.51 35.93
N SER A 20 15.04 -4.21 36.39
CA SER A 20 15.65 -2.87 36.28
C SER A 20 15.90 -2.43 34.83
N MET A 21 16.10 -3.39 33.93
CA MET A 21 16.28 -3.17 32.51
C MET A 21 14.94 -3.05 31.79
N LYS A 22 13.96 -3.88 32.16
CA LYS A 22 12.60 -3.85 31.59
C LYS A 22 11.86 -2.54 31.87
N GLU A 23 12.14 -1.88 33.00
CA GLU A 23 11.62 -0.55 33.31
C GLU A 23 12.25 0.56 32.45
N LYS A 24 13.52 0.40 32.07
CA LYS A 24 14.29 1.41 31.33
C LYS A 24 14.22 1.25 29.81
N TYR A 25 14.05 0.02 29.33
CA TYR A 25 14.18 -0.32 27.92
C TYR A 25 12.94 -1.06 27.41
N ARG A 26 12.55 -0.75 26.16
CA ARG A 26 11.54 -1.50 25.42
C ARG A 26 12.17 -2.12 24.20
N ILE A 27 12.05 -3.44 24.07
CA ILE A 27 12.42 -4.14 22.84
C ILE A 27 11.35 -3.82 21.80
N TYR A 28 11.75 -3.12 20.75
CA TYR A 28 10.92 -2.92 19.59
C TYR A 28 11.24 -4.00 18.56
N THR A 29 10.35 -4.98 18.44
CA THR A 29 10.37 -5.88 17.30
C THR A 29 9.63 -5.19 16.16
N PRO A 30 10.27 -4.93 15.01
CA PRO A 30 9.56 -4.43 13.84
C PRO A 30 8.39 -5.36 13.54
N LYS A 31 7.18 -4.80 13.39
CA LYS A 31 6.06 -5.61 12.91
C LYS A 31 6.43 -6.13 11.52
N GLU A 32 6.29 -7.44 11.32
CA GLU A 32 6.42 -7.99 9.99
C GLU A 32 5.46 -7.26 9.04
N PRO A 33 5.93 -6.84 7.85
CA PRO A 33 5.08 -6.17 6.89
C PRO A 33 4.00 -7.14 6.43
N THR A 34 2.73 -6.78 6.63
CA THR A 34 1.62 -7.54 6.06
C THR A 34 1.54 -7.28 4.56
N LEU A 35 1.60 -8.36 3.80
CA LEU A 35 1.48 -8.33 2.35
C LEU A 35 0.02 -8.17 1.97
N LYS A 36 -0.26 -7.31 0.99
CA LYS A 36 -1.62 -7.13 0.47
C LYS A 36 -1.64 -7.50 -1.00
N LEU A 37 -2.64 -8.28 -1.39
CA LEU A 37 -2.88 -8.67 -2.77
C LEU A 37 -4.20 -8.06 -3.22
N MET A 38 -4.22 -7.47 -4.41
CA MET A 38 -5.42 -6.99 -5.05
C MET A 38 -5.91 -8.02 -6.06
N ILE A 39 -7.12 -8.52 -5.87
CA ILE A 39 -7.87 -9.34 -6.82
C ILE A 39 -8.72 -8.41 -7.67
N LYS A 40 -8.47 -8.35 -8.97
CA LYS A 40 -9.16 -7.41 -9.86
C LYS A 40 -10.43 -7.99 -10.47
N PHE A 41 -11.43 -7.12 -10.60
CA PHE A 41 -12.63 -7.35 -11.39
C PHE A 41 -13.47 -8.54 -10.90
N SER A 42 -13.59 -8.71 -9.58
CA SER A 42 -14.55 -9.64 -9.00
C SER A 42 -15.97 -9.09 -9.17
N ASN A 43 -16.91 -9.94 -9.56
CA ASN A 43 -18.33 -9.62 -9.59
C ASN A 43 -19.00 -9.75 -8.20
N ILE A 44 -18.27 -10.23 -7.19
CA ILE A 44 -18.75 -10.40 -5.83
C ILE A 44 -18.54 -9.10 -5.04
N ASN A 45 -19.58 -8.65 -4.34
CA ASN A 45 -19.54 -7.46 -3.46
C ASN A 45 -19.61 -7.82 -1.95
N CYS A 46 -19.63 -9.10 -1.60
CA CYS A 46 -19.68 -9.55 -0.22
C CYS A 46 -18.32 -10.15 0.21
N PRO A 47 -17.71 -9.71 1.33
CA PRO A 47 -16.43 -10.26 1.81
C PRO A 47 -16.49 -11.76 2.11
N ASN A 48 -17.58 -12.22 2.74
CA ASN A 48 -17.73 -13.61 3.14
C ASN A 48 -17.89 -14.51 1.91
N GLU A 49 -18.76 -14.12 0.98
CA GLU A 49 -18.97 -14.82 -0.29
C GLU A 49 -17.65 -14.92 -1.10
N LEU A 50 -16.85 -13.84 -1.11
CA LEU A 50 -15.53 -13.88 -1.75
C LEU A 50 -14.60 -14.89 -1.05
N SER A 51 -14.59 -14.91 0.28
CA SER A 51 -13.77 -15.84 1.06
C SER A 51 -14.15 -17.30 0.77
N ASP A 52 -15.44 -17.59 0.68
CA ASP A 52 -15.96 -18.93 0.37
C ASP A 52 -15.58 -19.37 -1.06
N GLU A 53 -15.74 -18.46 -2.03
CA GLU A 53 -15.37 -18.68 -3.43
C GLU A 53 -13.86 -18.87 -3.63
N LEU A 54 -13.04 -18.06 -2.94
CA LEU A 54 -11.58 -18.21 -2.99
C LEU A 54 -11.16 -19.55 -2.44
N SER A 55 -11.69 -19.95 -1.28
CA SER A 55 -11.31 -21.19 -0.60
C SER A 55 -11.81 -22.44 -1.32
N SER A 56 -12.98 -22.37 -1.96
CA SER A 56 -13.55 -23.50 -2.70
C SER A 56 -12.90 -23.74 -4.06
N LYS A 57 -12.49 -22.67 -4.78
CA LYS A 57 -11.99 -22.78 -6.17
C LYS A 57 -10.49 -22.67 -6.33
N ASN A 58 -9.77 -22.25 -5.28
CA ASN A 58 -8.34 -22.03 -5.34
C ASN A 58 -7.68 -22.82 -4.19
N PRO A 59 -7.16 -24.04 -4.43
CA PRO A 59 -6.65 -24.92 -3.38
C PRO A 59 -5.57 -24.31 -2.47
N SER A 60 -4.81 -23.34 -2.98
CA SER A 60 -3.78 -22.62 -2.20
C SER A 60 -4.34 -21.57 -1.23
N PHE A 61 -5.63 -21.20 -1.36
CA PHE A 61 -6.29 -20.20 -0.53
C PHE A 61 -7.01 -20.89 0.62
N THR A 62 -6.30 -21.14 1.72
CA THR A 62 -6.93 -21.63 2.95
C THR A 62 -7.44 -20.44 3.79
N PRO A 63 -8.49 -20.61 4.61
CA PRO A 63 -9.04 -19.52 5.44
C PRO A 63 -8.01 -18.83 6.36
N ASP A 64 -6.99 -19.56 6.81
CA ASP A 64 -5.93 -19.01 7.69
C ASP A 64 -4.82 -18.30 6.90
N SER A 65 -4.74 -18.49 5.58
CA SER A 65 -3.68 -17.92 4.76
C SER A 65 -3.91 -16.45 4.39
N TYR A 66 -5.14 -15.95 4.48
CA TYR A 66 -5.48 -14.58 4.12
C TYR A 66 -6.69 -14.05 4.90
N LYS A 67 -6.83 -12.73 4.90
CA LYS A 67 -8.01 -12.02 5.38
C LYS A 67 -8.55 -11.10 4.29
N VAL A 68 -9.84 -11.20 3.99
CA VAL A 68 -10.50 -10.22 3.13
C VAL A 68 -10.57 -8.88 3.86
N PHE A 69 -9.97 -7.83 3.29
CA PHE A 69 -9.77 -6.56 3.98
C PHE A 69 -10.80 -5.49 3.57
N PHE A 70 -10.81 -5.07 2.31
CA PHE A 70 -11.83 -4.16 1.76
C PHE A 70 -11.92 -4.28 0.24
N SER A 71 -12.98 -3.74 -0.35
CA SER A 71 -13.14 -3.61 -1.80
C SER A 71 -13.02 -2.15 -2.26
N MET A 72 -12.60 -1.96 -3.51
CA MET A 72 -12.68 -0.70 -4.23
C MET A 72 -13.61 -0.90 -5.43
N LYS A 73 -14.57 0.02 -5.59
CA LYS A 73 -15.50 -0.02 -6.72
C LYS A 73 -14.76 0.23 -8.03
N ALA A 74 -14.88 -0.69 -8.98
CA ALA A 74 -14.53 -0.51 -10.38
C ALA A 74 -15.80 -0.13 -11.17
N LYS A 75 -15.70 0.01 -12.50
CA LYS A 75 -16.84 0.46 -13.33
C LYS A 75 -18.09 -0.40 -13.11
N ASN A 76 -17.96 -1.72 -13.26
CA ASN A 76 -19.04 -2.70 -13.09
C ASN A 76 -18.66 -3.87 -12.15
N ASP A 77 -17.46 -3.83 -11.56
CA ASP A 77 -16.90 -4.91 -10.75
C ASP A 77 -16.29 -4.32 -9.45
N PHE A 78 -15.66 -5.17 -8.65
CA PHE A 78 -14.93 -4.82 -7.44
C PHE A 78 -13.47 -5.26 -7.53
N HIS A 79 -12.56 -4.39 -7.09
CA HIS A 79 -11.18 -4.76 -6.79
C HIS A 79 -11.08 -5.09 -5.30
N TRP A 80 -10.88 -6.35 -4.95
CA TRP A 80 -10.74 -6.77 -3.56
C TRP A 80 -9.31 -6.72 -3.10
N ILE A 81 -9.08 -6.17 -1.92
CA ILE A 81 -7.80 -6.22 -1.23
C ILE A 81 -7.90 -7.29 -0.16
N ILE A 82 -7.01 -8.28 -0.26
CA ILE A 82 -6.79 -9.28 0.77
C ILE A 82 -5.45 -9.01 1.44
N GLU A 83 -5.38 -9.28 2.73
CA GLU A 83 -4.17 -9.23 3.53
C GLU A 83 -3.68 -10.67 3.76
N LEU A 84 -2.42 -10.95 3.44
CA LEU A 84 -1.81 -12.27 3.63
C LEU A 84 -1.28 -12.37 5.06
N GLU A 85 -1.48 -13.52 5.70
CA GLU A 85 -1.16 -13.71 7.13
C GLU A 85 0.34 -13.71 7.44
N LYS A 86 1.18 -14.12 6.47
CA LYS A 86 2.65 -14.15 6.58
C LYS A 86 3.34 -13.49 5.40
N SER A 87 4.49 -12.88 5.63
CA SER A 87 5.32 -12.27 4.57
C SER A 87 5.83 -13.30 3.54
N HIS A 88 6.05 -14.55 3.95
CA HIS A 88 6.46 -15.66 3.06
C HIS A 88 5.28 -16.49 2.54
N ASN A 89 4.06 -15.93 2.55
CA ASN A 89 2.90 -16.66 2.10
C ASN A 89 3.02 -16.97 0.59
N PRO A 90 2.86 -18.25 0.16
CA PRO A 90 2.99 -18.65 -1.25
C PRO A 90 2.03 -17.89 -2.18
N LEU A 91 0.93 -17.37 -1.62
CA LEU A 91 -0.04 -16.58 -2.37
C LEU A 91 0.53 -15.26 -2.91
N VAL A 92 1.67 -14.79 -2.42
CA VAL A 92 2.31 -13.56 -2.90
C VAL A 92 2.60 -13.59 -4.41
N ASN A 93 2.92 -14.77 -4.94
CA ASN A 93 3.23 -14.99 -6.36
C ASN A 93 2.01 -15.33 -7.22
N THR A 94 0.82 -15.30 -6.62
CA THR A 94 -0.43 -15.59 -7.33
C THR A 94 -0.66 -14.53 -8.39
N LYS A 95 -0.63 -14.92 -9.66
CA LYS A 95 -0.92 -14.04 -10.81
C LYS A 95 -2.41 -13.91 -11.08
N PHE A 96 -3.19 -14.92 -10.70
CA PHE A 96 -4.64 -14.94 -10.87
C PHE A 96 -5.31 -15.90 -9.89
N VAL A 97 -6.58 -15.66 -9.64
CA VAL A 97 -7.49 -16.55 -8.91
C VAL A 97 -8.77 -16.75 -9.70
N TYR A 98 -9.50 -17.81 -9.38
CA TYR A 98 -10.85 -18.01 -9.88
C TYR A 98 -11.87 -17.51 -8.86
N VAL A 99 -12.80 -16.68 -9.33
CA VAL A 99 -13.96 -16.20 -8.56
C VAL A 99 -15.19 -16.36 -9.44
N GLY A 100 -16.17 -17.13 -9.00
CA GLY A 100 -17.27 -17.55 -9.86
C GLY A 100 -16.75 -18.42 -11.02
N LEU A 101 -17.06 -18.02 -12.25
CA LEU A 101 -16.52 -18.60 -13.48
C LEU A 101 -15.43 -17.73 -14.13
N LYS A 102 -14.98 -16.69 -13.41
CA LYS A 102 -14.08 -15.66 -13.93
C LYS A 102 -12.67 -15.87 -13.41
N LYS A 103 -11.69 -15.74 -14.32
CA LYS A 103 -10.27 -15.63 -13.97
C LYS A 103 -9.96 -14.18 -13.64
N CYS A 104 -9.68 -13.91 -12.37
CA CYS A 104 -9.41 -12.58 -11.84
C CYS A 104 -7.90 -12.39 -11.67
N ALA A 105 -7.34 -11.33 -12.25
CA ALA A 105 -5.92 -11.02 -12.12
C ALA A 105 -5.57 -10.59 -10.69
N CYS A 106 -4.42 -11.03 -10.21
CA CYS A 106 -3.89 -10.67 -8.91
C CYS A 106 -2.63 -9.83 -9.07
N GLU A 107 -2.50 -8.76 -8.27
CA GLU A 107 -1.25 -8.00 -8.19
C GLU A 107 -1.02 -7.51 -6.76
N PRO A 108 0.25 -7.30 -6.35
CA PRO A 108 0.55 -6.68 -5.07
C PRO A 108 -0.16 -5.34 -4.91
N PHE A 109 -0.90 -5.19 -3.82
CA PHE A 109 -1.55 -3.94 -3.48
C PHE A 109 -0.61 -3.05 -2.68
N ILE A 110 -0.21 -1.92 -3.29
CA ILE A 110 0.62 -0.93 -2.63
C ILE A 110 -0.04 0.43 -2.70
N SER A 111 -0.36 0.93 -1.51
CA SER A 111 -0.93 2.26 -1.34
C SER A 111 0.18 3.29 -1.38
N VAL A 112 0.12 4.19 -2.35
CA VAL A 112 0.93 5.42 -2.35
C VAL A 112 0.27 6.40 -1.38
N LEU A 113 0.99 6.75 -0.32
CA LEU A 113 0.52 7.78 0.62
C LEU A 113 0.38 9.11 -0.11
N HIS A 114 -0.84 9.65 -0.10
CA HIS A 114 -1.17 10.95 -0.68
C HIS A 114 -1.71 11.87 0.43
N CYS A 115 -0.97 12.95 0.71
CA CYS A 115 -1.30 13.86 1.79
C CYS A 115 -2.56 14.66 1.48
N LYS A 116 -3.59 14.53 2.33
CA LYS A 116 -4.87 15.25 2.17
C LYS A 116 -4.81 16.74 2.55
N ASN A 117 -3.65 17.24 3.00
CA ASN A 117 -3.45 18.66 3.29
C ASN A 117 -2.73 19.37 2.13
N CYS A 118 -1.52 18.96 1.80
CA CYS A 118 -0.72 19.62 0.75
C CYS A 118 -0.82 18.96 -0.63
N GLY A 119 -1.39 17.75 -0.75
CA GLY A 119 -1.49 17.02 -2.03
C GLY A 119 -0.20 16.34 -2.49
N GLU A 120 0.89 16.38 -1.72
CA GLU A 120 2.13 15.68 -2.06
C GLU A 120 2.10 14.19 -1.65
N TYR A 121 2.87 13.37 -2.35
CA TYR A 121 3.08 11.97 -1.99
C TYR A 121 4.07 11.79 -0.83
N GLY A 122 4.05 10.60 -0.22
CA GLY A 122 5.07 10.13 0.73
C GLY A 122 4.77 10.40 2.21
N HIS A 123 3.74 11.19 2.53
CA HIS A 123 3.35 11.44 3.92
C HIS A 123 1.83 11.56 4.11
N SER A 124 1.39 11.41 5.36
CA SER A 124 -0.01 11.57 5.76
C SER A 124 -0.27 12.99 6.25
N LYS A 125 -1.54 13.41 6.30
CA LYS A 125 -1.94 14.73 6.84
C LYS A 125 -1.38 14.99 8.25
N LYS A 126 -1.33 13.96 9.10
CA LYS A 126 -0.81 14.06 10.48
C LYS A 126 0.69 14.41 10.55
N ARG A 127 1.46 14.10 9.51
CA ARG A 127 2.90 14.39 9.41
C ARG A 127 3.20 15.52 8.44
N CYS A 128 2.18 16.26 8.00
CA CYS A 128 2.33 17.35 7.05
C CYS A 128 2.86 18.59 7.76
N GLN A 129 3.88 19.22 7.18
CA GLN A 129 4.45 20.47 7.68
C GLN A 129 3.93 21.72 6.93
N ALA A 130 3.11 21.53 5.89
CA ALA A 130 2.53 22.63 5.15
C ALA A 130 1.52 23.39 6.03
N LYS A 131 1.74 24.70 6.17
CA LYS A 131 0.84 25.59 6.93
C LYS A 131 -0.52 25.75 6.26
N GLU A 132 -0.54 25.74 4.94
CA GLU A 132 -1.74 25.93 4.13
C GLU A 132 -2.17 24.65 3.45
N SER A 133 -3.49 24.45 3.37
CA SER A 133 -4.07 23.37 2.56
C SER A 133 -3.97 23.69 1.08
N ARG A 134 -3.99 22.67 0.23
CA ARG A 134 -3.98 22.82 -1.23
C ARG A 134 -5.11 22.03 -1.86
N CYS A 135 -5.62 22.53 -2.98
CA CYS A 135 -6.54 21.79 -3.82
C CYS A 135 -5.87 20.49 -4.31
N LEU A 136 -6.45 19.33 -4.03
CA LEU A 136 -5.88 18.04 -4.41
C LEU A 136 -5.91 17.77 -5.93
N SER A 137 -6.67 18.58 -6.67
CA SER A 137 -6.86 18.45 -8.11
C SER A 137 -5.91 19.31 -8.95
N CYS A 138 -5.55 20.51 -8.47
CA CYS A 138 -4.70 21.47 -9.21
C CYS A 138 -3.51 22.03 -8.41
N GLY A 139 -3.46 21.79 -7.09
CA GLY A 139 -2.39 22.27 -6.22
C GLY A 139 -2.51 23.73 -5.76
N THR A 140 -3.59 24.45 -6.09
CA THR A 140 -3.83 25.83 -5.63
C THR A 140 -3.87 25.90 -4.10
N PRO A 141 -3.10 26.79 -3.45
CA PRO A 141 -3.16 27.02 -2.00
C PRO A 141 -4.51 27.59 -1.57
N SER A 142 -5.00 27.13 -0.42
CA SER A 142 -6.21 27.62 0.27
C SER A 142 -7.37 27.94 -0.68
N PRO A 143 -7.82 26.97 -1.51
CA PRO A 143 -8.89 27.22 -2.47
C PRO A 143 -10.16 27.63 -1.71
N ASP A 144 -10.76 28.73 -2.14
CA ASP A 144 -12.08 29.13 -1.66
C ASP A 144 -13.19 28.20 -2.19
N GLN A 145 -14.42 28.39 -1.73
CA GLN A 145 -15.57 27.60 -2.14
C GLN A 145 -15.98 27.77 -3.62
N PHE A 146 -15.51 28.83 -4.28
CA PHE A 146 -15.79 29.15 -5.69
C PHE A 146 -14.63 28.76 -6.61
N HIS A 147 -13.63 28.04 -6.09
CA HIS A 147 -12.43 27.67 -6.81
C HIS A 147 -12.74 26.82 -8.05
N ILE A 148 -12.54 27.42 -9.23
CA ILE A 148 -12.63 26.73 -10.51
C ILE A 148 -11.31 25.97 -10.75
N CYS A 149 -11.40 24.66 -10.87
CA CYS A 149 -10.24 23.78 -10.91
C CYS A 149 -9.94 23.27 -12.33
N PHE A 150 -8.76 23.63 -12.85
CA PHE A 150 -8.16 22.95 -14.01
C PHE A 150 -7.18 21.90 -13.52
N TYR A 151 -7.32 20.65 -13.98
CA TYR A 151 -6.47 19.57 -13.50
C TYR A 151 -4.99 19.85 -13.80
N LYS A 152 -4.19 19.89 -12.75
CA LYS A 152 -2.75 20.06 -12.81
C LYS A 152 -2.11 19.25 -11.69
N CYS A 153 -1.42 18.17 -12.05
CA CYS A 153 -0.83 17.27 -11.09
C CYS A 153 0.36 17.93 -10.39
N LEU A 154 0.14 18.35 -9.14
CA LEU A 154 1.17 18.93 -8.27
C LEU A 154 2.43 18.07 -8.22
N ASN A 155 2.27 16.75 -8.06
CA ASN A 155 3.41 15.83 -7.93
C ASN A 155 4.26 15.75 -9.20
N CYS A 156 3.64 15.74 -10.39
CA CYS A 156 4.38 15.77 -11.65
C CYS A 156 5.07 17.12 -11.88
N VAL A 157 4.40 18.23 -11.55
CA VAL A 157 4.99 19.58 -11.61
C VAL A 157 6.24 19.68 -10.72
N LEU A 158 6.13 19.25 -9.45
CA LEU A 158 7.24 19.28 -8.51
C LEU A 158 8.39 18.36 -8.97
N ASN A 159 8.08 17.17 -9.46
CA ASN A 159 9.11 16.26 -9.96
C ASN A 159 9.83 16.82 -11.20
N ASN A 160 9.08 17.36 -12.16
CA ASN A 160 9.66 17.99 -13.36
C ASN A 160 10.61 19.12 -12.98
N SER A 161 10.20 19.99 -12.05
CA SER A 161 11.05 21.08 -11.53
C SER A 161 12.32 20.58 -10.83
N ARG A 162 12.23 19.48 -10.06
CA ARG A 162 13.39 18.92 -9.33
C ARG A 162 14.35 18.14 -10.22
N THR A 163 13.85 17.48 -11.26
CA THR A 163 14.61 16.48 -12.05
C THR A 163 14.88 16.91 -13.49
N GLY A 164 14.32 18.03 -13.95
CA GLY A 164 14.42 18.47 -15.35
C GLY A 164 13.59 17.63 -16.33
N LYS A 165 12.72 16.74 -15.84
CA LYS A 165 11.81 15.95 -16.68
C LYS A 165 10.66 16.80 -17.22
N ASN A 166 10.00 16.29 -18.25
CA ASN A 166 8.83 16.91 -18.87
C ASN A 166 7.64 15.95 -18.92
N ASP A 167 7.35 15.29 -17.79
CA ASP A 167 6.17 14.41 -17.70
C ASP A 167 4.88 15.25 -17.85
N PRO A 168 3.82 14.73 -18.51
CA PRO A 168 2.54 15.42 -18.62
C PRO A 168 2.00 15.82 -17.25
N THR A 169 1.44 17.03 -17.14
CA THR A 169 0.93 17.54 -15.85
C THR A 169 -0.58 17.81 -15.85
N PHE A 170 -1.24 17.83 -17.01
CA PHE A 170 -2.67 18.13 -17.14
C PHE A 170 -3.56 16.93 -16.81
N HIS A 171 -3.52 16.47 -15.55
CA HIS A 171 -4.35 15.40 -15.03
C HIS A 171 -4.46 15.49 -13.49
N LYS A 172 -5.38 14.72 -12.90
CA LYS A 172 -5.53 14.63 -11.42
C LYS A 172 -4.30 14.01 -10.76
N SER A 173 -3.98 14.45 -9.54
CA SER A 173 -3.03 13.77 -8.66
C SER A 173 -3.60 12.42 -8.22
N GLY A 174 -3.01 11.32 -8.70
CA GLY A 174 -3.50 9.96 -8.51
C GLY A 174 -4.21 9.34 -9.72
N HIS A 175 -4.18 10.01 -10.88
CA HIS A 175 -4.56 9.37 -12.14
C HIS A 175 -3.75 8.09 -12.37
N TYR A 176 -4.37 7.01 -12.87
CA TYR A 176 -3.70 5.71 -13.01
C TYR A 176 -2.50 5.73 -13.97
N GLN A 177 -2.46 6.69 -14.89
CA GLN A 177 -1.33 6.92 -15.82
C GLN A 177 -0.39 8.05 -15.35
N CYS A 178 -0.58 8.60 -14.15
CA CYS A 178 0.33 9.61 -13.60
C CYS A 178 1.72 9.00 -13.43
N ALA A 179 2.72 9.54 -14.14
CA ALA A 179 4.09 9.04 -14.11
C ALA A 179 4.66 9.05 -12.69
N GLU A 180 4.41 10.13 -11.93
CA GLU A 180 4.91 10.24 -10.56
C GLU A 180 4.19 9.28 -9.61
N PHE A 181 2.90 9.02 -9.81
CA PHE A 181 2.19 8.00 -9.02
C PHE A 181 2.78 6.61 -9.26
N ILE A 182 3.08 6.26 -10.52
CA ILE A 182 3.69 4.98 -10.87
C ILE A 182 5.08 4.85 -10.21
N ARG A 183 5.90 5.91 -10.23
CA ARG A 183 7.21 5.93 -9.57
C ARG A 183 7.09 5.78 -8.07
N GLN A 184 6.21 6.54 -7.42
CA GLN A 184 5.99 6.42 -5.97
C GLN A 184 5.45 5.04 -5.58
N ARG A 185 4.60 4.43 -6.41
CA ARG A 185 4.13 3.06 -6.22
C ARG A 185 5.28 2.06 -6.29
N HIS A 186 6.18 2.21 -7.25
CA HIS A 186 7.36 1.36 -7.36
C HIS A 186 8.36 1.57 -6.21
N LEU A 187 8.55 2.81 -5.74
CA LEU A 187 9.37 3.10 -4.56
C LEU A 187 8.76 2.52 -3.27
N ALA A 188 7.44 2.63 -3.10
CA ALA A 188 6.72 2.00 -2.00
C ALA A 188 6.81 0.47 -2.08
N PHE A 189 6.78 -0.09 -3.30
CA PHE A 189 7.05 -1.50 -3.56
C PHE A 189 8.43 -1.94 -3.08
N LYS A 190 9.48 -1.24 -3.51
CA LYS A 190 10.85 -1.50 -3.05
C LYS A 190 10.98 -1.41 -1.53
N LYS A 191 10.45 -0.34 -0.92
CA LYS A 191 10.52 -0.11 0.53
C LYS A 191 9.73 -1.13 1.35
N SER A 192 8.67 -1.70 0.79
CA SER A 192 7.88 -2.72 1.48
C SER A 192 8.62 -4.05 1.64
N GLY A 193 9.77 -4.23 0.94
CA GLY A 193 10.51 -5.48 0.94
C GLY A 193 9.84 -6.58 0.11
N VAL A 194 8.62 -6.36 -0.41
CA VAL A 194 7.84 -7.36 -1.16
C VAL A 194 8.58 -7.92 -2.37
N GLU A 195 9.48 -7.14 -2.98
CA GLU A 195 10.31 -7.58 -4.12
C GLU A 195 11.16 -8.83 -3.80
N SER A 196 11.65 -8.97 -2.55
CA SER A 196 12.39 -10.18 -2.15
C SER A 196 11.52 -11.42 -2.03
N TYR A 197 10.19 -11.26 -2.03
CA TYR A 197 9.24 -12.36 -1.94
C TYR A 197 8.68 -12.77 -3.31
N LEU A 198 8.87 -11.94 -4.36
CA LEU A 198 8.44 -12.23 -5.73
C LEU A 198 9.48 -12.98 -6.58
N THR A 199 10.68 -13.21 -6.05
CA THR A 199 11.83 -13.77 -6.78
C THR A 199 12.24 -15.17 -6.31
N GLY A 200 11.35 -15.88 -5.61
CA GLY A 200 11.50 -17.28 -5.22
C GLY A 200 10.78 -18.23 -6.15
#